data_AF-A0A7V8BHR1-F1
#
_entry.id   AF-A0A7V8BHR1-F1
#
_cell.length_a   1.000
_cell.length_b   1.000
_cell.length_c   1.000
_cell.angle_alpha   90.00
_cell.angle_beta   90.00
_cell.angle_gamma   90.00
#
_symmetry.space_group_name_H-M   'P 1'
#
loop_
_entity.id
_entity.type
_entity.pdbx_description
1 polymer ?
#
loop_
_entity_poly.entity_id
_entity_poly.type
_entity_poly.pdbx_seq_one_letter_code
_entity_poly.pdbx_strand_id
1 'polypeptide(L)' 'MIDISEKIETLRSAIAATEVRARQETLERAWRGETPKGEVLVVARAAGVLAAKKTPELIP' A
#
# COMPACT_ATOMS: atom_id res chain seq x y z
N MET A 1 1.32 -19.83 12.69
CA MET A 1 2.09 -18.80 13.42
C MET A 1 3.26 -19.45 14.15
N ILE A 2 4.44 -18.81 14.16
CA ILE A 2 5.65 -19.29 14.85
C ILE A 2 5.79 -18.53 16.16
N ASP A 3 6.07 -19.22 17.26
CA ASP A 3 6.34 -18.57 18.54
C ASP A 3 7.65 -17.78 18.47
N ILE A 4 7.57 -16.51 18.86
CA ILE A 4 8.68 -15.55 18.86
C ILE A 4 8.88 -14.89 20.23
N SER A 5 8.25 -15.42 21.28
CA SER A 5 8.21 -14.81 22.62
C SER A 5 9.60 -14.64 23.25
N GLU A 6 10.55 -15.50 22.89
CA GLU A 6 11.94 -15.44 23.40
C GLU A 6 12.84 -14.45 22.62
N LYS A 7 12.35 -13.86 21.52
CA LYS A 7 13.16 -12.90 20.73
C LYS A 7 13.25 -11.56 21.44
N ILE A 8 14.47 -11.02 21.51
CA ILE A 8 14.72 -9.67 22.03
C ILE A 8 14.07 -8.63 21.09
N GLU A 9 13.35 -7.67 21.67
CA GLU A 9 12.78 -6.55 20.93
C GLU A 9 13.89 -5.62 20.40
N THR A 10 13.77 -5.27 19.13
CA THR A 10 14.71 -4.37 18.43
C THR A 10 13.93 -3.46 17.49
N LEU A 11 14.53 -2.33 17.12
CA LEU A 11 13.99 -1.48 16.06
C LEU A 11 14.05 -2.21 14.72
N ARG A 12 12.90 -2.29 14.03
CA ARG A 12 12.76 -2.97 12.74
C ARG A 12 12.16 -2.02 11.71
N SER A 13 12.72 -2.03 10.50
CA SER A 13 12.24 -1.29 9.34
C SER A 13 12.33 -2.15 8.10
N ALA A 14 11.36 -2.01 7.19
CA ALA A 14 11.36 -2.67 5.89
C ALA A 14 10.86 -1.70 4.81
N ILE A 15 11.36 -1.87 3.58
CA ILE A 15 10.95 -1.09 2.41
C ILE A 15 10.50 -2.07 1.33
N ALA A 16 9.37 -1.79 0.69
CA ALA A 16 8.85 -2.55 -0.44
C ALA A 16 8.38 -1.60 -1.55
N ALA A 17 8.38 -2.09 -2.79
CA ALA A 17 7.93 -1.35 -3.97
C ALA A 17 7.04 -2.22 -4.86
N THR A 18 6.18 -1.58 -5.64
CA THR A 18 5.31 -2.23 -6.63
C THR A 18 5.03 -1.28 -7.79
N GLU A 19 4.56 -1.82 -8.91
CA GLU A 19 4.18 -1.05 -10.09
C GLU A 19 2.78 -1.43 -10.58
N VAL A 20 2.07 -0.48 -11.17
CA VAL A 20 0.78 -0.69 -11.81
C VAL A 20 0.90 -0.31 -13.28
N ARG A 21 0.63 -1.27 -14.17
CA ARG A 21 0.62 -1.04 -15.61
C ARG A 21 -0.80 -0.76 -16.09
N ALA A 22 -0.96 0.29 -16.87
CA ALA A 22 -2.23 0.69 -17.48
C ALA A 22 -1.97 1.38 -18.82
N ARG A 23 -3.04 1.68 -19.56
CA ARG A 23 -2.94 2.52 -20.76
C ARG A 23 -2.39 3.89 -20.41
N GLN A 24 -1.62 4.49 -21.32
CA GLN A 24 -1.03 5.81 -21.13
C GLN A 24 -2.10 6.87 -20.77
N GLU A 25 -3.19 6.91 -21.51
CA GLU A 25 -4.33 7.84 -21.26
C GLU A 25 -4.89 7.72 -19.84
N THR A 26 -4.95 6.50 -19.29
CA THR A 26 -5.43 6.26 -17.93
C THR A 26 -4.46 6.84 -16.90
N LEU A 27 -3.16 6.61 -17.09
CA LEU A 27 -2.13 7.13 -16.18
C LEU A 27 -2.13 8.66 -16.21
N GLU A 28 -2.18 9.26 -17.40
CA GLU A 28 -2.23 10.71 -17.56
C GLU A 28 -3.43 11.35 -16.84
N ARG A 29 -4.62 10.77 -16.99
CA ARG A 29 -5.81 11.23 -16.26
C ARG A 29 -5.67 11.06 -14.75
N ALA A 30 -5.07 9.96 -14.30
CA ALA A 30 -4.80 9.72 -12.89
C ALA A 30 -3.84 10.75 -12.30
N TRP A 31 -2.77 11.11 -13.04
CA TRP A 31 -1.80 12.14 -12.64
C TRP A 31 -2.41 13.54 -12.59
N ARG A 32 -3.34 13.86 -13.50
CA ARG A 32 -4.08 15.14 -13.50
C ARG A 32 -5.24 15.20 -12.51
N GLY A 33 -5.58 14.09 -11.85
CA GLY A 33 -6.76 14.01 -10.97
C GLY A 33 -8.10 13.98 -11.71
N GLU A 34 -8.10 13.79 -13.03
CA GLU A 34 -9.27 13.83 -13.92
C GLU A 34 -9.93 12.45 -14.09
N THR A 35 -10.20 11.78 -12.96
CA THR A 35 -10.87 10.48 -12.97
C THR A 35 -12.31 10.58 -12.47
N PRO A 36 -13.25 9.76 -12.97
CA PRO A 36 -14.64 9.79 -12.52
C PRO A 36 -14.83 9.46 -11.03
N LYS A 37 -13.82 8.84 -10.40
CA LYS A 37 -13.83 8.43 -8.98
C LYS A 37 -13.06 9.39 -8.08
N GLY A 38 -12.62 10.54 -8.61
CA GLY A 38 -11.82 11.54 -7.88
C GLY A 38 -10.31 11.31 -7.96
N GLU A 39 -9.58 11.79 -6.96
CA GLU A 39 -8.11 11.75 -6.90
C GLU A 39 -7.55 10.36 -6.51
N VAL A 40 -7.32 9.51 -7.52
CA VAL A 40 -6.91 8.11 -7.30
C VAL A 40 -5.59 7.96 -6.55
N LEU A 41 -4.62 8.84 -6.75
CA LEU A 41 -3.30 8.74 -6.09
C LEU A 41 -3.37 9.09 -4.59
N VAL A 42 -4.23 10.04 -4.22
CA VAL A 42 -4.44 10.40 -2.81
C VAL A 42 -5.13 9.25 -2.08
N VAL A 43 -6.19 8.71 -2.68
CA VAL A 43 -6.92 7.56 -2.13
C VAL A 43 -6.01 6.33 -2.02
N ALA A 44 -5.20 6.03 -3.04
CA ALA A 44 -4.27 4.91 -3.02
C ALA A 44 -3.25 5.01 -1.86
N ARG A 45 -2.77 6.22 -1.56
CA ARG A 45 -1.82 6.47 -0.46
C ARG A 45 -2.47 6.19 0.90
N ALA A 46 -3.70 6.68 1.10
CA ALA A 46 -4.47 6.41 2.32
C ALA A 46 -4.77 4.91 2.46
N ALA A 47 -5.19 4.26 1.38
CA ALA A 47 -5.46 2.82 1.36
C ALA A 47 -4.22 2.00 1.72
N GLY A 48 -3.03 2.37 1.23
CA GLY A 48 -1.78 1.71 1.58
C GLY A 48 -1.44 1.77 3.07
N VAL A 49 -1.61 2.92 3.71
CA VAL A 49 -1.41 3.07 5.17
C VAL A 49 -2.40 2.23 5.97
N LEU A 50 -3.66 2.19 5.52
CA LEU A 50 -4.69 1.35 6.15
C LEU A 50 -4.38 -0.15 5.98
N ALA A 51 -3.93 -0.55 4.79
CA ALA A 51 -3.56 -1.93 4.49
C ALA A 51 -2.36 -2.41 5.32
N ALA A 52 -1.35 -1.57 5.51
CA ALA A 52 -0.17 -1.89 6.34
C ALA A 52 -0.55 -2.21 7.80
N LYS A 53 -1.58 -1.53 8.34
CA LYS A 53 -2.08 -1.81 9.70
C LYS A 53 -2.95 -3.07 9.78
N LYS A 54 -3.56 -3.46 8.67
CA LYS A 54 -4.43 -4.65 8.56
C LYS A 54 -3.68 -5.90 8.07
N THR A 55 -2.38 -5.83 7.85
CA THR A 55 -1.55 -6.97 7.42
C THR A 55 -1.79 -8.27 8.21
N PRO A 56 -1.88 -8.30 9.56
CA PRO A 56 -2.12 -9.55 10.29
C PRO A 56 -3.52 -10.13 10.09
N GLU A 57 -4.51 -9.35 9.65
CA GLU A 57 -5.84 -9.86 9.30
C GLU A 57 -5.86 -10.45 7.87
N LEU A 58 -4.96 -9.98 7.00
CA LEU A 58 -4.91 -10.35 5.58
C LEU A 58 -4.02 -11.55 5.29
N ILE A 59 -3.01 -11.81 6.14
CA ILE A 59 -2.04 -12.90 5.98
C ILE A 59 -2.29 -13.95 7.07
N PRO A 60 -2.80 -15.16 6.71
CA PRO A 60 -2.93 -16.29 7.64
C PRO A 60 -1.59 -16.77 8.22
#